data_AF-A0A425WIV3-F1
#
_entry.id   AF-A0A425WIV3-F1
#
_cell.length_a   1.000
_cell.length_b   1.000
_cell.length_c   1.000
_cell.angle_alpha   90.00
_cell.angle_beta   90.00
_cell.angle_gamma   90.00
#
_symmetry.space_group_name_H-M   'P 1'
#
loop_
_entity.id
_entity.type
_entity.pdbx_description
1 polymer ?
#
loop_
_entity_poly.entity_id
_entity_poly.type
_entity_poly.pdbx_seq_one_letter_code
_entity_poly.pdbx_strand_id
1 'polypeptide(L)'
;MKTREHRGCDMVPAISEEGVISPYKELMAYEYLYVVEGTSRSKVSNLIQRNGGFPSTAADTIDGIVPDEEKRSEVIQYVKGRLGTFSVLVDGTPQFPHGLRAQKNPLPVLYYRGDINLTQSRCISVVGTRHPSERGERAAYRIAAALVRYDFTVVDGLAAGIDTVVAKTALKAK
;
A
#
# COMPACT_ATOMS: atom_id res chain seq x y z
N MET A 1 20.68 53.71 10.71
CA MET A 1 19.83 53.19 9.61
C MET A 1 20.74 52.39 8.67
N LYS A 2 20.83 51.07 8.85
CA LYS A 2 21.58 50.16 7.95
C LYS A 2 20.56 49.27 7.27
N THR A 3 20.54 49.33 5.96
CA THR A 3 19.68 48.59 5.03
C THR A 3 19.87 47.08 5.19
N ARG A 4 18.77 46.36 5.42
CA ARG A 4 18.72 44.89 5.38
C ARG A 4 18.77 44.45 3.92
N GLU A 5 19.85 43.79 3.53
CA GLU A 5 19.90 42.99 2.31
C GLU A 5 18.83 41.91 2.37
N HIS A 6 17.91 41.96 1.40
CA HIS A 6 16.98 40.87 1.13
C HIS A 6 17.79 39.69 0.63
N ARG A 7 17.96 38.68 1.49
CA ARG A 7 18.42 37.36 1.05
C ARG A 7 17.40 36.83 0.05
N GLY A 8 17.88 36.53 -1.15
CA GLY A 8 17.08 36.02 -2.25
C GLY A 8 16.28 34.81 -1.81
N CYS A 9 15.03 34.78 -2.27
CA CYS A 9 14.21 33.59 -2.26
C CYS A 9 14.93 32.57 -3.16
N ASP A 10 15.57 31.56 -2.55
CA ASP A 10 16.13 30.44 -3.30
C ASP A 10 15.00 29.81 -4.13
N MET A 11 15.09 30.00 -5.45
CA MET A 11 14.19 29.37 -6.39
C MET A 11 14.32 27.87 -6.24
N VAL A 12 13.21 27.20 -5.94
CA VAL A 12 13.12 25.73 -5.94
C VAL A 12 13.64 25.26 -7.30
N PRO A 13 14.68 24.42 -7.36
CA PRO A 13 15.24 24.00 -8.64
C PRO A 13 14.17 23.31 -9.46
N ALA A 14 14.11 23.62 -10.75
CA ALA A 14 13.23 22.96 -11.70
C ALA A 14 13.52 21.44 -11.66
N ILE A 15 12.54 20.68 -11.17
CA ILE A 15 12.54 19.23 -11.21
C ILE A 15 12.62 18.79 -12.67
N SER A 16 13.75 18.23 -13.09
CA SER A 16 13.88 17.56 -14.39
C SER A 16 12.98 16.32 -14.41
N GLU A 17 12.34 16.03 -15.54
CA GLU A 17 11.45 14.85 -15.67
C GLU A 17 12.17 13.52 -15.39
N GLU A 18 13.49 13.49 -15.56
CA GLU A 18 14.36 12.32 -15.37
C GLU A 18 14.41 11.78 -13.93
N GLY A 19 13.82 12.48 -12.96
CA GLY A 19 13.71 12.04 -11.56
C GLY A 19 12.28 11.91 -11.03
N VAL A 20 11.26 12.15 -11.86
CA VAL A 20 9.86 12.16 -11.41
C VAL A 20 9.27 10.75 -11.47
N ILE A 21 9.17 10.11 -10.30
CA ILE A 21 8.49 8.82 -10.16
C ILE A 21 6.99 9.04 -10.13
N SER A 22 6.24 8.39 -11.02
CA SER A 22 4.79 8.39 -11.00
C SER A 22 4.26 7.21 -10.19
N PRO A 23 3.62 7.41 -9.03
CA PRO A 23 3.09 6.30 -8.23
C PRO A 23 2.04 5.48 -8.98
N TYR A 24 1.32 6.10 -9.91
CA TYR A 24 0.37 5.39 -10.77
C TYR A 24 1.10 4.42 -11.71
N LYS A 25 2.15 4.88 -12.40
CA LYS A 25 2.95 4.01 -13.27
C LYS A 25 3.60 2.87 -12.49
N GLU A 26 4.13 3.16 -11.30
CA GLU A 26 4.73 2.12 -10.44
C GLU A 26 3.72 1.08 -9.97
N LEU A 27 2.51 1.49 -9.58
CA LEU A 27 1.45 0.54 -9.22
C LEU A 27 1.06 -0.33 -10.42
N MET A 28 0.84 0.27 -11.60
CA MET A 28 0.47 -0.50 -12.80
C MET A 28 1.56 -1.49 -13.19
N ALA A 29 2.81 -1.07 -13.14
CA ALA A 29 3.95 -1.95 -13.40
C ALA A 29 4.05 -3.07 -12.36
N TYR A 30 3.85 -2.76 -11.08
CA TYR A 30 3.86 -3.78 -10.01
C TYR A 30 2.79 -4.84 -10.24
N GLU A 31 1.56 -4.44 -10.56
CA GLU A 31 0.47 -5.38 -10.88
C GLU A 31 0.75 -6.18 -12.15
N TYR A 32 1.31 -5.53 -13.19
CA TYR A 32 1.74 -6.21 -14.41
C TYR A 32 2.76 -7.31 -14.16
N LEU A 33 3.75 -7.06 -13.29
CA LEU A 33 4.75 -8.06 -12.91
C LEU A 33 4.13 -9.32 -12.27
N TYR A 34 2.93 -9.24 -11.70
CA TYR A 34 2.20 -10.40 -11.15
C TYR A 34 1.38 -11.17 -12.19
N VAL A 35 1.02 -10.53 -13.31
CA VAL A 35 0.29 -11.18 -14.42
C VAL A 35 1.25 -12.01 -15.29
N VAL A 36 2.54 -11.68 -15.28
CA VAL A 36 3.55 -12.48 -15.97
C VAL A 36 3.57 -13.90 -15.38
N GLU A 37 3.44 -14.90 -16.25
CA GLU A 37 3.26 -16.30 -15.85
C GLU A 37 4.38 -16.82 -14.94
N GLY A 38 4.01 -17.60 -13.93
CA GLY A 38 4.96 -18.27 -13.02
C GLY A 38 5.66 -17.34 -12.02
N THR A 39 5.24 -16.08 -11.90
CA THR A 39 5.76 -15.15 -10.89
C THR A 39 5.21 -15.45 -9.49
N SER A 40 6.02 -15.16 -8.48
CA SER A 40 5.66 -15.21 -7.06
C SER A 40 6.16 -13.93 -6.41
N ARG A 41 5.66 -13.59 -5.21
CA ARG A 41 6.12 -12.42 -4.45
C ARG A 41 7.65 -12.32 -4.39
N SER A 42 8.34 -13.43 -4.13
CA SER A 42 9.81 -13.44 -4.05
C SER A 42 10.46 -13.20 -5.41
N LYS A 43 9.90 -13.74 -6.50
CA LYS A 43 10.41 -13.49 -7.85
C LYS A 43 10.22 -12.03 -8.26
N VAL A 44 9.03 -11.46 -8.04
CA VAL A 44 8.74 -10.05 -8.31
C VAL A 44 9.69 -9.14 -7.51
N SER A 45 9.85 -9.40 -6.21
CA SER A 45 10.80 -8.65 -5.37
C SER A 45 12.24 -8.71 -5.89
N ASN A 46 12.71 -9.90 -6.28
CA ASN A 46 14.05 -10.07 -6.85
C ASN A 46 14.21 -9.37 -8.20
N LEU A 47 13.17 -9.39 -9.05
CA LEU A 47 13.15 -8.68 -10.33
C LEU A 47 13.27 -7.17 -10.11
N ILE A 48 12.48 -6.61 -9.21
CA ILE A 48 12.54 -5.18 -8.86
C ILE A 48 13.92 -4.79 -8.35
N GLN A 49 14.47 -5.54 -7.39
CA GLN A 49 15.79 -5.25 -6.80
C GLN A 49 16.93 -5.31 -7.82
N ARG A 50 16.88 -6.25 -8.77
CA ARG A 50 17.90 -6.40 -9.82
C ARG A 50 17.82 -5.34 -10.92
N ASN A 51 16.68 -4.68 -11.08
CA ASN A 51 16.41 -3.73 -12.15
C ASN A 51 16.21 -2.30 -11.59
N GLY A 52 17.11 -1.85 -10.71
CA GLY A 52 17.11 -0.45 -10.24
C GLY A 52 16.11 -0.12 -9.12
N GLY A 53 15.38 -1.12 -8.60
CA GLY A 53 14.54 -0.95 -7.41
C GLY A 53 13.12 -0.45 -7.66
N PHE A 54 12.75 -0.17 -8.91
CA PHE A 54 11.42 0.28 -9.31
C PHE A 54 10.65 -0.77 -10.12
N PRO A 55 9.36 -1.01 -9.81
CA PRO A 55 8.50 -1.85 -10.64
C PRO A 55 8.49 -1.50 -12.12
N SER A 56 8.42 -0.21 -12.48
CA SER A 56 8.39 0.24 -13.88
C SER A 56 9.62 -0.22 -14.66
N THR A 57 10.82 0.01 -14.12
CA THR A 57 12.07 -0.43 -14.72
C THR A 57 12.14 -1.96 -14.87
N ALA A 58 11.66 -2.70 -13.87
CA ALA A 58 11.63 -4.17 -13.95
C ALA A 58 10.64 -4.68 -15.01
N ALA A 59 9.49 -4.02 -15.17
CA ALA A 59 8.50 -4.37 -16.20
C ALA A 59 9.05 -4.12 -17.60
N ASP A 60 9.72 -2.99 -17.83
CA ASP A 60 10.30 -2.65 -19.13
C ASP A 60 11.42 -3.63 -19.52
N THR A 61 12.21 -4.13 -18.56
CA THR A 61 13.19 -5.20 -18.82
C THR A 61 12.53 -6.50 -19.29
N ILE A 62 11.37 -6.86 -18.72
CA ILE A 62 10.66 -8.10 -19.10
C ILE A 62 10.05 -7.98 -20.49
N ASP A 63 9.46 -6.83 -20.79
CA ASP A 63 8.87 -6.54 -22.10
C ASP A 63 9.92 -6.43 -23.22
N GLY A 64 11.14 -6.01 -22.87
CA GLY A 64 12.22 -5.83 -23.84
C GLY A 64 11.89 -4.69 -24.81
N ILE A 65 11.87 -4.98 -26.11
CA ILE A 65 11.67 -3.95 -27.15
C ILE A 65 10.18 -3.68 -27.41
N VAL A 66 9.32 -4.69 -27.24
CA VAL A 66 7.89 -4.60 -27.58
C VAL A 66 7.06 -4.99 -26.37
N PRO A 67 6.41 -4.02 -25.70
CA PRO A 67 5.53 -4.29 -24.58
C PRO A 67 4.32 -5.16 -24.94
N ASP A 68 3.90 -6.00 -24.00
CA ASP A 68 2.62 -6.70 -24.07
C ASP A 68 1.47 -5.75 -23.71
N GLU A 69 1.07 -4.95 -24.69
CA GLU A 69 0.02 -3.93 -24.53
C GLU A 69 -1.34 -4.53 -24.15
N GLU A 70 -1.61 -5.77 -24.53
CA GLU A 70 -2.85 -6.47 -24.19
C GLU A 70 -2.90 -6.75 -22.68
N LYS A 71 -1.86 -7.37 -22.12
CA LYS A 71 -1.77 -7.62 -20.68
C LYS A 71 -1.71 -6.33 -19.86
N ARG A 72 -0.95 -5.32 -20.31
CA ARG A 72 -0.89 -4.01 -19.63
C ARG A 72 -2.29 -3.36 -19.60
N SER A 73 -3.03 -3.44 -20.70
CA SER A 73 -4.40 -2.94 -20.76
C SER A 73 -5.35 -3.69 -19.83
N GLU A 74 -5.24 -5.02 -19.75
CA GLU A 74 -6.02 -5.85 -18.84
C GLU A 74 -5.79 -5.43 -17.37
N VAL A 75 -4.53 -5.25 -16.97
CA VAL A 75 -4.16 -4.78 -15.62
C VAL A 75 -4.78 -3.42 -15.31
N ILE A 76 -4.68 -2.47 -16.26
CA ILE A 76 -5.26 -1.13 -16.09
C ILE A 76 -6.78 -1.22 -15.89
N GLN A 77 -7.48 -2.04 -16.69
CA GLN A 77 -8.93 -2.20 -16.55
C GLN A 77 -9.30 -2.90 -15.24
N TYR A 78 -8.55 -3.93 -14.84
CA TYR A 78 -8.74 -4.63 -13.58
C TYR A 78 -8.61 -3.67 -12.39
N VAL A 79 -7.52 -2.90 -12.34
CA VAL A 79 -7.27 -1.94 -11.26
C VAL A 79 -8.31 -0.83 -11.25
N LYS A 80 -8.66 -0.26 -12.42
CA LYS A 80 -9.73 0.76 -12.51
C LYS A 80 -11.08 0.21 -12.05
N GLY A 81 -11.43 -1.01 -12.43
CA GLY A 81 -12.72 -1.63 -12.07
C GLY A 81 -12.80 -2.04 -10.59
N ARG A 82 -11.69 -2.45 -9.97
CA ARG A 82 -11.65 -2.96 -8.59
C ARG A 82 -11.28 -1.89 -7.56
N LEU A 83 -10.17 -1.20 -7.79
CA LEU A 83 -9.62 -0.21 -6.86
C LEU A 83 -10.20 1.18 -7.09
N GLY A 84 -10.51 1.54 -8.34
CA GLY A 84 -10.98 2.88 -8.69
C GLY A 84 -9.90 3.93 -8.38
N THR A 85 -10.23 4.89 -7.51
CA THR A 85 -9.25 5.86 -7.01
C THR A 85 -8.55 5.35 -5.75
N PHE A 86 -7.26 5.62 -5.67
CA PHE A 86 -6.43 5.36 -4.51
C PHE A 86 -5.52 6.56 -4.26
N SER A 87 -4.99 6.63 -3.05
CA SER A 87 -4.10 7.69 -2.60
C SER A 87 -2.74 7.10 -2.25
N VAL A 88 -1.72 7.96 -2.23
CA VAL A 88 -0.33 7.58 -1.98
C VAL A 88 0.24 8.46 -0.89
N LEU A 89 0.95 7.86 0.05
CA LEU A 89 1.77 8.56 1.03
C LEU A 89 3.22 8.18 0.84
N VAL A 90 4.09 9.17 0.94
CA VAL A 90 5.53 9.01 0.86
C VAL A 90 6.10 9.19 2.27
N ASP A 91 7.04 8.35 2.67
CA ASP A 91 7.73 8.51 3.95
C ASP A 91 8.45 9.86 4.01
N GLY A 92 8.59 10.42 5.22
CA GLY A 92 9.08 11.78 5.44
C GLY A 92 8.00 12.86 5.31
N THR A 93 6.80 12.54 4.79
CA THR A 93 5.67 13.49 4.79
C THR A 93 4.94 13.51 6.14
N PRO A 94 4.33 14.64 6.54
CA PRO A 94 3.64 14.75 7.83
C PRO A 94 2.51 13.74 8.05
N GLN A 95 1.87 13.31 6.96
CA GLN A 95 0.71 12.42 6.97
C GLN A 95 1.09 10.93 7.03
N PHE A 96 2.38 10.61 6.87
CA PHE A 96 2.83 9.22 6.89
C PHE A 96 2.69 8.61 8.31
N PRO A 97 2.06 7.42 8.47
CA PRO A 97 1.76 6.90 9.79
C PRO A 97 2.99 6.60 10.64
N HIS A 98 3.06 7.18 11.84
CA HIS A 98 4.22 7.04 12.73
C HIS A 98 4.54 5.56 13.05
N GLY A 99 3.52 4.73 13.30
CA GLY A 99 3.71 3.31 13.60
C GLY A 99 4.39 2.50 12.48
N LEU A 100 4.31 2.97 11.23
CA LEU A 100 4.96 2.33 10.09
C LEU A 100 6.43 2.74 9.93
N ARG A 101 6.83 3.90 10.45
CA ARG A 101 8.24 4.33 10.43
C ARG A 101 9.14 3.49 11.34
N ALA A 102 8.56 2.89 12.39
CA ALA A 102 9.28 2.06 13.36
C ALA A 102 9.58 0.63 12.88
N GLN A 103 9.17 0.26 11.66
CA GLN A 103 9.40 -1.07 11.11
C GLN A 103 10.86 -1.29 10.73
N LYS A 104 11.37 -2.53 10.89
CA LYS A 104 12.76 -2.91 10.54
C LYS A 104 13.11 -2.60 9.09
N ASN A 105 12.14 -2.76 8.19
CA ASN A 105 12.23 -2.40 6.78
C ASN A 105 11.16 -1.33 6.53
N PRO A 106 11.51 -0.03 6.63
CA PRO A 106 10.54 1.05 6.47
C PRO A 106 9.97 1.03 5.04
N LEU A 107 8.67 1.35 4.93
CA LEU A 107 7.98 1.44 3.65
C LEU A 107 8.21 2.85 3.09
N PRO A 108 8.92 3.02 1.96
CA PRO A 108 9.14 4.34 1.38
C PRO A 108 7.84 4.97 0.84
N VAL A 109 6.90 4.12 0.42
CA VAL A 109 5.62 4.51 -0.16
C VAL A 109 4.51 3.61 0.38
N LEU A 110 3.36 4.19 0.70
CA LEU A 110 2.14 3.49 1.10
C LEU A 110 0.98 3.86 0.16
N TYR A 111 0.48 2.87 -0.56
CA TYR A 111 -0.76 2.98 -1.33
C TYR A 111 -1.95 2.66 -0.41
N TYR A 112 -2.99 3.49 -0.42
CA TYR A 112 -4.15 3.27 0.44
C TYR A 112 -5.46 3.75 -0.20
N ARG A 113 -6.57 3.23 0.32
CA ARG A 113 -7.93 3.67 0.00
C ARG A 113 -8.76 3.71 1.28
N GLY A 114 -9.54 4.77 1.45
CA GLY A 114 -10.35 5.02 2.64
C GLY A 114 -9.73 6.07 3.57
N ASP A 115 -10.11 6.03 4.84
CA ASP A 115 -9.70 7.03 5.83
C ASP A 115 -8.34 6.69 6.46
N ILE A 116 -7.32 7.47 6.13
CA ILE A 116 -5.97 7.29 6.68
C ILE A 116 -5.91 7.55 8.19
N ASN A 117 -6.82 8.36 8.74
CA ASN A 117 -6.78 8.73 10.15
C ASN A 117 -6.99 7.53 11.09
N LEU A 118 -7.60 6.45 10.60
CA LEU A 118 -7.71 5.18 11.33
C LEU A 118 -6.34 4.64 11.77
N THR A 119 -5.29 4.88 10.98
CA THR A 119 -3.91 4.48 11.31
C THR A 119 -3.30 5.24 12.49
N GLN A 120 -3.88 6.38 12.87
CA GLN A 120 -3.45 7.20 14.00
C GLN A 120 -4.22 6.88 15.29
N SER A 121 -5.27 6.07 15.20
CA SER A 121 -6.06 5.65 16.36
C SER A 121 -5.39 4.51 17.13
N ARG A 122 -6.01 4.07 18.23
CA ARG A 122 -5.56 2.87 18.95
C ARG A 122 -5.84 1.64 18.12
N CYS A 123 -4.79 1.10 17.51
CA CYS A 123 -4.88 -0.05 16.64
C CYS A 123 -4.56 -1.35 17.38
N ILE A 124 -5.37 -2.39 17.16
CA ILE A 124 -5.08 -3.76 17.60
C ILE A 124 -5.27 -4.69 16.41
N SER A 125 -4.31 -5.60 16.19
CA SER A 125 -4.46 -6.66 15.20
C SER A 125 -5.02 -7.93 15.84
N VAL A 126 -5.98 -8.56 15.17
CA VAL A 126 -6.54 -9.85 15.57
C VAL A 126 -6.29 -10.83 14.42
N VAL A 127 -5.36 -11.76 14.63
CA VAL A 127 -4.93 -12.73 13.61
C VAL A 127 -5.29 -14.14 14.04
N GLY A 128 -5.46 -15.06 13.08
CA GLY A 128 -5.67 -16.46 13.40
C GLY A 128 -5.63 -17.40 12.19
N THR A 129 -6.14 -18.63 12.40
CA THR A 129 -6.13 -19.67 11.37
C THR A 129 -7.07 -19.36 10.19
N ARG A 130 -6.70 -19.85 9.00
CA ARG A 130 -7.54 -19.81 7.79
C ARG A 130 -8.72 -20.81 7.83
N HIS A 131 -8.67 -21.77 8.74
CA HIS A 131 -9.69 -22.80 8.93
C HIS A 131 -10.13 -22.83 10.39
N PRO A 132 -10.87 -21.81 10.86
CA PRO A 132 -11.31 -21.76 12.25
C PRO A 132 -12.39 -22.82 12.52
N SER A 133 -12.42 -23.30 13.76
CA SER A 133 -13.59 -24.00 14.28
C SER A 133 -14.71 -22.99 14.57
N GLU A 134 -15.94 -23.46 14.66
CA GLU A 134 -17.09 -22.63 15.05
C GLU A 134 -16.87 -21.90 16.40
N ARG A 135 -16.17 -22.55 17.34
CA ARG A 135 -15.74 -21.91 18.60
C ARG A 135 -14.74 -20.78 18.35
N GLY A 136 -13.79 -20.97 17.45
CA GLY A 136 -12.81 -19.95 17.04
C GLY A 136 -13.49 -18.75 16.39
N GLU A 137 -14.45 -18.98 15.50
CA GLU A 137 -15.23 -17.91 14.87
C GLU A 137 -16.02 -17.10 15.91
N ARG A 138 -16.72 -17.78 16.83
CA ARG A 138 -17.43 -17.09 17.93
C ARG A 138 -16.50 -16.27 18.82
N ALA A 139 -15.30 -16.77 19.09
CA ALA A 139 -14.31 -16.04 19.88
C ALA A 139 -13.83 -14.78 19.13
N ALA A 140 -13.47 -14.93 17.86
CA ALA A 140 -13.05 -13.81 17.01
C ALA A 140 -14.13 -12.73 16.91
N TYR A 141 -15.38 -13.12 16.71
CA TYR A 141 -16.53 -12.21 16.74
C TYR A 141 -16.61 -11.43 18.06
N ARG A 142 -16.58 -12.12 19.20
CA ARG A 142 -16.71 -11.48 20.52
C ARG A 142 -15.56 -10.51 20.79
N ILE A 143 -14.33 -10.89 20.41
CA ILE A 143 -13.14 -10.05 20.58
C ILE A 143 -13.25 -8.81 19.70
N ALA A 144 -13.50 -8.97 18.39
CA ALA A 144 -13.59 -7.86 17.45
C ALA A 144 -14.72 -6.88 17.82
N ALA A 145 -15.90 -7.39 18.19
CA ALA A 145 -17.02 -6.56 18.62
C ALA A 145 -16.69 -5.78 19.90
N ALA A 146 -16.00 -6.39 20.86
CA ALA A 146 -15.55 -5.70 22.06
C ALA A 146 -14.54 -4.59 21.73
N LEU A 147 -13.54 -4.88 20.89
CA LEU A 147 -12.52 -3.91 20.50
C LEU A 147 -13.13 -2.67 19.85
N VAL A 148 -14.04 -2.85 18.88
CA VAL A 148 -14.72 -1.71 18.24
C VAL A 148 -15.56 -0.91 19.24
N ARG A 149 -16.30 -1.59 20.14
CA ARG A 149 -17.06 -0.93 21.20
C ARG A 149 -16.22 -0.12 22.18
N TYR A 150 -14.93 -0.44 22.30
CA TYR A 150 -13.97 0.28 23.13
C TYR A 150 -13.11 1.25 22.33
N ASP A 151 -13.54 1.68 21.14
CA ASP A 151 -12.85 2.64 20.26
C ASP A 151 -11.42 2.20 19.89
N PHE A 152 -11.26 0.92 19.54
CA PHE A 152 -10.07 0.43 18.86
C PHE A 152 -10.35 0.23 17.36
N THR A 153 -9.40 0.66 16.53
CA THR A 153 -9.35 0.24 15.13
C THR A 153 -8.78 -1.16 15.06
N VAL A 154 -9.55 -2.08 14.49
CA VAL A 154 -9.09 -3.45 14.28
C VAL A 154 -8.33 -3.54 12.96
N VAL A 155 -7.07 -4.00 13.02
CA VAL A 155 -6.18 -4.16 11.86
C VAL A 155 -6.12 -5.62 11.46
N ASP A 156 -6.46 -5.92 10.21
CA ASP A 156 -6.63 -7.28 9.70
C ASP A 156 -5.86 -7.53 8.39
N GLY A 157 -5.50 -8.79 8.12
CA GLY A 157 -4.76 -9.21 6.93
C GLY A 157 -5.63 -9.58 5.73
N LEU A 158 -6.96 -9.52 5.86
CA LEU A 158 -7.95 -9.90 4.84
C LEU A 158 -7.83 -11.35 4.37
N ALA A 159 -7.21 -12.23 5.17
CA ALA A 159 -7.17 -13.65 4.86
C ALA A 159 -8.55 -14.32 5.04
N ALA A 160 -8.69 -15.52 4.47
CA ALA A 160 -9.80 -16.40 4.83
C ALA A 160 -9.72 -16.78 6.32
N GLY A 161 -10.86 -17.18 6.92
CA GLY A 161 -10.92 -17.65 8.29
C GLY A 161 -11.11 -16.54 9.32
N ILE A 162 -10.27 -16.52 10.36
CA ILE A 162 -10.41 -15.57 11.49
C ILE A 162 -10.43 -14.11 11.01
N ASP A 163 -9.52 -13.74 10.12
CA ASP A 163 -9.42 -12.40 9.53
C ASP A 163 -10.77 -11.96 8.90
N THR A 164 -11.40 -12.84 8.13
CA THR A 164 -12.72 -12.58 7.54
C THR A 164 -13.81 -12.34 8.59
N VAL A 165 -13.82 -13.10 9.69
CA VAL A 165 -14.79 -12.91 10.78
C VAL A 165 -14.57 -11.57 11.47
N VAL A 166 -13.31 -11.24 11.76
CA VAL A 166 -12.90 -10.01 12.41
C VAL A 166 -13.29 -8.79 11.56
N ALA A 167 -12.89 -8.76 10.29
CA ALA A 167 -13.19 -7.66 9.37
C ALA A 167 -14.71 -7.43 9.22
N LYS A 168 -15.49 -8.50 9.02
CA LYS A 168 -16.96 -8.41 8.93
C LYS A 168 -17.59 -7.93 10.24
N THR A 169 -17.05 -8.34 11.39
CA THR A 169 -17.58 -7.92 12.69
C THR A 169 -17.29 -6.45 12.95
N ALA A 170 -16.07 -6.00 12.66
CA ALA A 170 -15.68 -4.61 12.87
C ALA A 170 -16.53 -3.63 12.05
N LEU A 171 -16.88 -4.00 10.80
CA LEU A 171 -17.76 -3.20 9.96
C LEU A 171 -19.21 -3.14 10.46
N LYS A 172 -19.69 -4.17 11.15
CA LYS A 172 -21.06 -4.23 11.69
C LYS A 172 -21.21 -3.62 13.07
N ALA A 173 -20.13 -3.57 13.85
CA ALA A 173 -20.12 -3.10 15.23
C ALA A 173 -19.90 -1.59 15.36
N LYS A 174 -19.71 -0.89 14.23
CA LYS A 174 -19.54 0.55 14.14
C LYS A 174 -20.87 1.26 13.90
#